data_AF-A0A7X6WTI7-F1
#
_entry.id   AF-A0A7X6WTI7-F1
#
_cell.length_a   1.000
_cell.length_b   1.000
_cell.length_c   1.000
_cell.angle_alpha   90.00
_cell.angle_beta   90.00
_cell.angle_gamma   90.00
#
_symmetry.space_group_name_H-M   'P 1'
#
loop_
_entity.id
_entity.type
_entity.pdbx_description
1 polymer ?
#
loop_
_entity_poly.entity_id
_entity_poly.type
_entity_poly.pdbx_seq_one_letter_code
_entity_poly.pdbx_strand_id
1 'polypeptide(L)'
;MSMHFDKDNYRCSKCNAIFLPYKIDFKCPNCGQSIPDSDTKEYIDSIEDIANSMEAHKLQYGQYFPGAWNVFNIMDHIQSIIFSIFDALESEKPENKEKFIKDSLENNFIWVKQIYLKDHIKEIAIGVLEFYEKGKFDEIPGKKVEDGKGIYIIEDLSETGYRESWFNDFFGGITDRIKRCIRILKLDKLEDDLYDEVKAYTIKRGKISTASIQRKFRVGYNRASDLIEMLERRGVIENVGSATPIRVLQDK
;
A
#
# COMPACT_ATOMS: atom_id res chain seq x y z
N MET A 1 24.80 6.00 3.53
CA MET A 1 23.88 6.03 4.67
C MET A 1 22.69 6.77 4.14
N SER A 2 21.53 6.11 4.07
CA SER A 2 20.34 6.68 3.45
C SER A 2 19.92 7.94 4.21
N MET A 3 19.56 9.00 3.50
CA MET A 3 19.20 10.29 4.12
C MET A 3 17.78 10.21 4.68
N HIS A 4 17.67 10.09 5.99
CA HIS A 4 16.40 10.16 6.72
C HIS A 4 16.18 11.56 7.28
N PHE A 5 14.95 12.04 7.26
CA PHE A 5 14.57 13.30 7.89
C PHE A 5 14.11 13.04 9.33
N ASP A 6 14.77 13.68 10.28
CA ASP A 6 14.44 13.58 11.72
C ASP A 6 13.32 14.57 12.07
N LYS A 7 12.15 14.41 11.43
CA LYS A 7 10.93 15.18 11.73
C LYS A 7 9.87 14.26 12.34
N ASP A 8 9.23 14.74 13.40
CA ASP A 8 8.17 14.01 14.07
C ASP A 8 6.93 13.87 13.18
N ASN A 9 6.23 12.74 13.39
CA ASN A 9 4.95 12.46 12.76
C ASN A 9 3.90 13.49 13.16
N TYR A 10 3.37 14.25 12.21
CA TYR A 10 2.20 15.07 12.49
C TYR A 10 0.96 14.18 12.69
N ARG A 11 0.27 14.36 13.81
CA ARG A 11 -0.95 13.62 14.15
C ARG A 11 -2.15 14.56 14.23
N CYS A 12 -3.20 14.26 13.46
CA CYS A 12 -4.46 15.01 13.52
C CYS A 12 -5.06 14.98 14.93
N SER A 13 -5.36 16.15 15.50
CA SER A 13 -6.00 16.25 16.82
C SER A 13 -7.44 15.73 16.87
N LYS A 14 -8.16 15.68 15.74
CA LYS A 14 -9.55 15.16 15.68
C LYS A 14 -9.65 13.67 15.40
N CYS A 15 -8.89 13.15 14.43
CA CYS A 15 -9.04 11.75 13.97
C CYS A 15 -7.81 10.88 14.18
N ASN A 16 -6.74 11.40 14.80
CA ASN A 16 -5.47 10.71 15.04
C ASN A 16 -4.74 10.19 13.80
N ALA A 17 -5.19 10.57 12.59
CA ALA A 17 -4.50 10.24 11.35
C ALA A 17 -3.09 10.85 11.35
N ILE A 18 -2.13 10.07 10.85
CA ILE A 18 -0.74 10.50 10.67
C ILE A 18 -0.56 10.85 9.20
N PHE A 19 -0.02 12.03 8.92
CA PHE A 19 0.25 12.50 7.55
C PHE A 19 1.35 13.57 7.59
N LEU A 20 1.79 14.04 6.42
CA LEU A 20 2.86 15.03 6.30
C LEU A 20 2.29 16.36 5.78
N PRO A 21 2.08 17.37 6.63
CA PRO A 21 1.77 18.71 6.15
C PRO A 21 2.85 19.16 5.17
N TYR A 22 2.49 19.93 4.13
CA TYR A 22 3.48 20.40 3.14
C TYR A 22 3.20 21.83 2.66
N LYS A 23 2.21 22.51 3.25
CA LYS A 23 1.84 23.91 2.94
C LYS A 23 1.08 24.54 4.11
N ILE A 24 0.95 25.87 4.08
CA ILE A 24 0.13 26.65 5.02
C ILE A 24 -1.37 26.41 4.76
N ASP A 25 -2.23 26.63 5.76
CA ASP A 25 -3.68 26.38 5.69
C ASP A 25 -4.01 24.95 5.24
N PHE A 26 -3.20 23.98 5.69
CA PHE A 26 -3.38 22.59 5.33
C PHE A 26 -4.56 21.97 6.08
N LYS A 27 -5.24 21.04 5.41
CA LYS A 27 -6.36 20.29 5.98
C LYS A 27 -6.00 18.82 6.09
N CYS A 28 -6.38 18.20 7.21
CA CYS A 28 -6.17 16.78 7.43
C CYS A 28 -6.80 15.98 6.27
N PRO A 29 -6.03 15.11 5.59
CA PRO A 29 -6.52 14.37 4.42
C PRO A 29 -7.57 13.31 4.79
N ASN A 30 -7.65 12.91 6.06
CA ASN A 30 -8.65 11.94 6.53
C ASN A 30 -9.97 12.59 6.94
N CYS A 31 -9.95 13.67 7.73
CA CYS A 31 -11.17 14.24 8.32
C CYS A 31 -11.47 15.71 7.96
N GLY A 32 -10.61 16.33 7.14
CA GLY A 32 -10.78 17.71 6.64
C GLY A 32 -10.54 18.80 7.68
N GLN A 33 -10.09 18.48 8.90
CA GLN A 33 -9.79 19.48 9.93
C GLN A 33 -8.64 20.39 9.48
N SER A 34 -8.84 21.71 9.57
CA SER A 34 -7.75 22.69 9.39
C SER A 34 -6.70 22.56 10.48
N ILE A 35 -5.44 22.66 10.07
CA ILE A 35 -4.27 22.58 10.93
C ILE A 35 -3.79 23.99 11.24
N PRO A 36 -3.37 24.29 12.49
CA PRO A 36 -2.77 25.58 12.81
C PRO A 36 -1.54 25.88 11.95
N ASP A 37 -1.42 27.13 11.48
CA ASP A 37 -0.26 27.55 10.67
C ASP A 37 1.07 27.35 11.39
N SER A 38 1.09 27.49 12.72
CA SER A 38 2.27 27.20 13.55
C SER A 38 2.83 25.80 13.29
N ASP A 39 1.93 24.83 13.17
CA ASP A 39 2.30 23.42 13.03
C ASP A 39 2.72 23.13 11.58
N THR A 40 2.07 23.76 10.59
CA THR A 40 2.41 23.54 9.17
C THR A 40 3.74 24.16 8.74
N LYS A 41 4.19 25.23 9.41
CA LYS A 41 5.42 25.96 9.06
C LYS A 41 6.66 25.08 9.14
N GLU A 42 6.71 24.12 10.06
CA GLU A 42 7.85 23.21 10.20
C GLU A 42 7.99 22.23 9.02
N TYR A 43 6.95 22.08 8.22
CA TYR A 43 6.88 21.14 7.12
C TYR A 43 6.75 21.80 5.73
N ILE A 44 6.80 23.13 5.63
CA ILE A 44 6.56 23.83 4.36
C ILE A 44 7.57 23.44 3.26
N ASP A 45 8.80 23.11 3.65
CA ASP A 45 9.86 22.73 2.72
C ASP A 45 9.87 21.21 2.42
N SER A 46 8.88 20.46 2.91
CA SER A 46 8.89 18.98 2.84
C SER A 46 8.98 18.43 1.41
N ILE A 47 8.35 19.09 0.43
CA ILE A 47 8.44 18.67 -0.98
C ILE A 47 9.86 18.87 -1.53
N GLU A 48 10.47 20.01 -1.22
CA GLU A 48 11.84 20.33 -1.62
C GLU A 48 12.84 19.40 -0.93
N ASP A 49 12.67 19.15 0.37
CA ASP A 49 13.43 18.20 1.17
C ASP A 49 13.42 16.79 0.52
N ILE A 50 12.23 16.29 0.14
CA ILE A 50 12.08 15.00 -0.55
C ILE A 50 12.83 15.00 -1.89
N ALA A 51 12.69 16.07 -2.69
CA ALA A 51 13.35 16.18 -3.99
C ALA A 51 14.89 16.21 -3.84
N ASN A 52 15.41 16.97 -2.87
CA ASN A 52 16.85 17.04 -2.59
C ASN A 52 17.40 15.69 -2.11
N SER A 53 16.64 14.96 -1.28
CA SER A 53 17.01 13.60 -0.87
C SER A 53 17.01 12.62 -2.05
N MET A 54 16.04 12.76 -2.96
CA MET A 54 15.97 11.99 -4.20
C MET A 54 17.21 12.23 -5.08
N GLU A 55 17.62 13.48 -5.26
CA GLU A 55 18.82 13.87 -6.01
C GLU A 55 20.08 13.27 -5.37
N ALA A 56 20.22 13.41 -4.05
CA ALA A 56 21.37 12.92 -3.32
C ALA A 56 21.52 11.40 -3.45
N HIS A 57 20.43 10.64 -3.36
CA HIS A 57 20.45 9.20 -3.59
C HIS A 57 20.79 8.85 -5.04
N LYS A 58 20.25 9.60 -6.00
CA LYS A 58 20.58 9.40 -7.42
C LYS A 58 22.07 9.57 -7.67
N LEU A 59 22.67 10.65 -7.16
CA LEU A 59 24.10 10.93 -7.28
C LEU A 59 24.96 9.87 -6.58
N GLN A 60 24.52 9.40 -5.41
CA GLN A 60 25.31 8.46 -4.61
C GLN A 60 25.20 7.00 -5.09
N TYR A 61 24.01 6.57 -5.50
CA TYR A 61 23.67 5.17 -5.73
C TYR A 61 23.32 4.86 -7.19
N GLY A 62 23.04 5.88 -8.00
CA GLY A 62 22.52 5.75 -9.37
C GLY A 62 21.02 5.47 -9.44
N GLN A 63 20.30 5.48 -8.33
CA GLN A 63 18.87 5.22 -8.25
C GLN A 63 18.26 6.08 -7.14
N TYR A 64 16.97 6.38 -7.24
CA TYR A 64 16.27 7.21 -6.26
C TYR A 64 15.98 6.43 -4.98
N PHE A 65 15.48 5.20 -5.12
CA PHE A 65 15.21 4.34 -3.98
C PHE A 65 16.50 3.63 -3.55
N PRO A 66 17.02 3.84 -2.33
CA PRO A 66 18.23 3.17 -1.89
C PRO A 66 17.97 1.69 -1.60
N GLY A 67 18.95 0.82 -1.85
CA GLY A 67 18.79 -0.63 -1.65
C GLY A 67 18.49 -1.08 -0.20
N ALA A 68 18.71 -0.20 0.78
CA ALA A 68 18.29 -0.39 2.17
C ALA A 68 17.61 0.90 2.68
N TRP A 69 16.35 0.78 3.13
CA TRP A 69 15.55 1.92 3.56
C TRP A 69 14.65 1.56 4.75
N ASN A 70 14.97 2.07 5.93
CA ASN A 70 14.10 1.87 7.09
C ASN A 70 13.00 2.93 7.10
N VAL A 71 11.79 2.54 7.48
CA VAL A 71 10.67 3.47 7.62
C VAL A 71 10.46 3.72 9.11
N PHE A 72 10.89 4.89 9.60
CA PHE A 72 10.73 5.28 11.00
C PHE A 72 9.56 6.23 11.22
N ASN A 73 9.29 7.09 10.23
CA ASN A 73 8.23 8.09 10.30
C ASN A 73 7.46 8.20 8.95
N ILE A 74 6.49 9.11 8.93
CA ILE A 74 5.63 9.37 7.76
C ILE A 74 6.44 9.95 6.60
N MET A 75 7.50 10.71 6.86
CA MET A 75 8.36 11.23 5.81
C MET A 75 9.09 10.08 5.12
N ASP A 76 9.74 9.19 5.87
CA ASP A 76 10.41 8.00 5.32
C ASP A 76 9.44 7.14 4.51
N HIS A 77 8.20 7.05 4.99
CA HIS A 77 7.14 6.30 4.34
C HIS A 77 6.79 6.93 2.97
N ILE A 78 6.57 8.24 2.94
CA ILE A 78 6.25 8.98 1.71
C ILE A 78 7.41 8.94 0.73
N GLN A 79 8.65 9.14 1.20
CA GLN A 79 9.86 9.01 0.40
C GLN A 79 9.99 7.62 -0.23
N SER A 80 9.71 6.56 0.52
CA SER A 80 9.77 5.18 0.01
C SER A 80 8.85 4.98 -1.21
N ILE A 81 7.64 5.57 -1.17
CA ILE A 81 6.65 5.50 -2.24
C ILE A 81 7.10 6.35 -3.43
N ILE A 82 7.47 7.61 -3.18
CA ILE A 82 7.88 8.56 -4.22
C ILE A 82 9.11 8.05 -4.94
N PHE A 83 10.17 7.65 -4.23
CA PHE A 83 11.40 7.16 -4.85
C PHE A 83 11.15 5.93 -5.73
N SER A 84 10.29 5.01 -5.29
CA SER A 84 9.92 3.83 -6.10
C SER A 84 9.19 4.23 -7.39
N ILE A 85 8.27 5.19 -7.31
CA ILE A 85 7.56 5.70 -8.50
C ILE A 85 8.52 6.39 -9.47
N PHE A 86 9.48 7.17 -8.96
CA PHE A 86 10.43 7.91 -9.79
C PHE A 86 11.48 6.99 -10.42
N ASP A 87 11.90 5.91 -9.75
CA ASP A 87 12.73 4.86 -10.38
C ASP A 87 11.98 4.20 -11.56
N ALA A 88 10.69 3.91 -11.37
CA ALA A 88 9.84 3.36 -12.44
C ALA A 88 9.63 4.37 -13.58
N LEU A 89 9.43 5.66 -13.26
CA LEU A 89 9.27 6.74 -14.24
C LEU A 89 10.51 6.87 -15.12
N GLU A 90 11.71 6.81 -14.53
CA GLU A 90 12.96 6.90 -15.29
C GLU A 90 13.21 5.67 -16.18
N SER A 91 12.81 4.48 -15.70
CA SER A 91 12.92 3.24 -16.46
C SER A 91 11.95 3.20 -17.65
N GLU A 92 10.68 3.52 -17.41
CA GLU A 92 9.61 3.39 -18.41
C GLU A 92 9.52 4.58 -19.37
N LYS A 93 9.99 5.77 -18.96
CA LYS A 93 9.97 7.02 -19.73
C LYS A 93 8.59 7.32 -20.38
N PRO A 94 7.50 7.35 -19.60
CA PRO A 94 6.18 7.61 -20.13
C PRO A 94 6.05 9.04 -20.68
N GLU A 95 5.28 9.23 -21.75
CA GLU A 95 5.00 10.57 -22.30
C GLU A 95 4.28 11.47 -21.29
N ASN A 96 3.38 10.91 -20.48
CA ASN A 96 2.63 11.64 -19.46
C ASN A 96 3.01 11.16 -18.06
N LYS A 97 3.98 11.85 -17.46
CA LYS A 97 4.52 11.56 -16.12
C LYS A 97 3.48 11.73 -15.01
N GLU A 98 2.65 12.77 -15.06
CA GLU A 98 1.60 12.99 -14.05
C GLU A 98 0.58 11.84 -14.05
N LYS A 99 0.13 11.41 -15.23
CA LYS A 99 -0.76 10.25 -15.37
C LYS A 99 -0.09 8.98 -14.86
N PHE A 100 1.19 8.77 -15.18
CA PHE A 100 1.95 7.62 -14.69
C PHE A 100 2.03 7.57 -13.16
N ILE A 101 2.25 8.71 -12.49
CA ILE A 101 2.25 8.80 -11.03
C ILE A 101 0.88 8.41 -10.46
N LYS A 102 -0.21 8.93 -11.05
CA LYS A 102 -1.58 8.60 -10.62
C LYS A 102 -1.85 7.10 -10.78
N ASP A 103 -1.58 6.55 -11.96
CA ASP A 103 -1.79 5.14 -12.26
C ASP A 103 -0.93 4.24 -11.34
N SER A 104 0.29 4.67 -11.02
CA SER A 104 1.17 3.96 -10.08
C SER A 104 0.58 3.89 -8.68
N LEU A 105 0.12 5.03 -8.13
CA LEU A 105 -0.50 5.08 -6.80
C LEU A 105 -1.80 4.26 -6.70
N GLU A 106 -2.52 4.11 -7.81
CA GLU A 106 -3.75 3.30 -7.86
C GLU A 106 -3.49 1.81 -7.99
N ASN A 107 -2.50 1.41 -8.78
CA ASN A 107 -2.34 0.02 -9.21
C ASN A 107 -1.17 -0.71 -8.53
N ASN A 108 -0.15 0.03 -8.08
CA ASN A 108 1.08 -0.56 -7.54
C ASN A 108 1.11 -0.57 -6.01
N PHE A 109 0.16 0.09 -5.33
CA PHE A 109 0.14 0.20 -3.87
C PHE A 109 -1.17 -0.32 -3.28
N ILE A 110 -1.06 -1.05 -2.17
CA ILE A 110 -2.19 -1.47 -1.35
C ILE A 110 -2.25 -0.58 -0.11
N TRP A 111 -3.30 0.23 -0.03
CA TRP A 111 -3.43 1.28 0.98
C TRP A 111 -4.02 0.83 2.32
N VAL A 112 -4.68 -0.34 2.41
CA VAL A 112 -5.33 -0.88 3.62
C VAL A 112 -6.08 0.22 4.40
N LYS A 113 -5.67 0.58 5.63
CA LYS A 113 -6.29 1.62 6.48
C LYS A 113 -5.81 3.04 6.16
N GLN A 114 -4.82 3.19 5.29
CA GLN A 114 -4.16 4.44 4.93
C GLN A 114 -4.64 5.00 3.58
N ILE A 115 -5.81 4.58 3.10
CA ILE A 115 -6.38 5.08 1.84
C ILE A 115 -6.51 6.61 1.79
N TYR A 116 -6.66 7.25 2.96
CA TYR A 116 -6.68 8.71 3.09
C TYR A 116 -5.37 9.38 2.67
N LEU A 117 -4.23 8.66 2.68
CA LEU A 117 -2.94 9.18 2.23
C LEU A 117 -2.78 9.15 0.70
N LYS A 118 -3.61 8.41 -0.04
CA LYS A 118 -3.41 8.23 -1.48
C LYS A 118 -3.41 9.56 -2.24
N ASP A 119 -4.46 10.35 -2.09
CA ASP A 119 -4.56 11.65 -2.76
C ASP A 119 -3.55 12.66 -2.20
N HIS A 120 -3.22 12.54 -0.92
CA HIS A 120 -2.21 13.36 -0.27
C HIS A 120 -0.81 13.12 -0.84
N ILE A 121 -0.40 11.86 -0.98
CA ILE A 121 0.90 11.48 -1.55
C ILE A 121 0.96 11.79 -3.04
N LYS A 122 -0.17 11.67 -3.75
CA LYS A 122 -0.28 12.14 -5.14
C LYS A 122 0.11 13.63 -5.24
N GLU A 123 -0.46 14.49 -4.40
CA GLU A 123 -0.14 15.93 -4.42
C GLU A 123 1.34 16.19 -4.14
N ILE A 124 1.93 15.51 -3.16
CA ILE A 124 3.36 15.62 -2.85
C ILE A 124 4.20 15.13 -4.03
N ALA A 125 3.87 13.98 -4.63
CA ALA A 125 4.60 13.42 -5.77
C ALA A 125 4.55 14.33 -7.00
N ILE A 126 3.41 15.01 -7.24
CA ILE A 126 3.32 16.03 -8.29
C ILE A 126 4.19 17.24 -7.96
N GLY A 127 4.22 17.69 -6.70
CA GLY A 127 5.16 18.74 -6.27
C GLY A 127 6.62 18.35 -6.51
N VAL A 128 7.00 17.12 -6.16
CA VAL A 128 8.36 16.58 -6.41
C VAL A 128 8.65 16.48 -7.91
N LEU A 129 7.65 16.14 -8.74
CA LEU A 129 7.80 16.09 -10.20
C LEU A 129 8.21 17.45 -10.77
N GLU A 130 7.69 18.56 -10.24
CA GLU A 130 8.11 19.89 -10.70
C GLU A 130 9.60 20.15 -10.43
N PHE A 131 10.12 19.73 -9.27
CA PHE A 131 11.55 19.83 -8.95
C PHE A 131 12.38 18.89 -9.83
N TYR A 132 11.90 17.67 -10.02
CA TYR A 132 12.53 16.67 -10.88
C TYR A 132 12.77 17.19 -12.31
N GLU A 133 11.75 17.83 -12.89
CA GLU A 133 11.84 18.39 -14.24
C GLU A 133 12.74 19.62 -14.31
N LYS A 134 12.69 20.49 -13.29
CA LYS A 134 13.56 21.68 -13.21
C LYS A 134 15.04 21.32 -13.03
N GLY A 135 15.32 20.34 -12.17
CA GLY A 135 16.69 19.91 -11.88
C GLY A 135 17.25 18.88 -12.87
N LYS A 136 16.47 18.45 -13.88
CA LYS A 136 16.92 17.51 -14.93
C LYS A 136 17.52 16.22 -14.36
N PHE A 137 16.82 15.66 -13.38
CA PHE A 137 17.29 14.49 -12.62
C PHE A 137 17.48 13.26 -13.51
N ASP A 138 16.71 13.15 -14.59
CA ASP A 138 16.82 12.14 -15.65
C ASP A 138 18.12 12.23 -16.47
N GLU A 139 18.81 13.37 -16.45
CA GLU A 139 20.14 13.53 -17.05
C GLU A 139 21.25 12.97 -16.14
N ILE A 140 20.97 12.75 -14.84
CA ILE A 140 21.93 12.17 -13.90
C ILE A 140 22.08 10.67 -14.21
N PRO A 141 23.30 10.17 -14.52
CA PRO A 141 23.50 8.77 -14.89
C PRO A 141 22.95 7.80 -13.85
N GLY A 142 21.95 7.02 -14.25
CA GLY A 142 21.33 6.00 -13.42
C GLY A 142 22.00 4.63 -13.49
N LYS A 143 21.78 3.79 -12.47
CA LYS A 143 21.96 2.35 -12.56
C LYS A 143 20.76 1.76 -13.29
N LYS A 144 21.01 0.74 -14.12
CA LYS A 144 19.93 -0.10 -14.66
C LYS A 144 19.31 -0.88 -13.51
N VAL A 145 18.09 -0.52 -13.12
CA VAL A 145 17.27 -1.29 -12.18
C VAL A 145 16.61 -2.41 -12.99
N GLU A 146 16.81 -3.68 -12.62
CA GLU A 146 16.09 -4.79 -13.23
C GLU A 146 14.60 -4.73 -12.82
N ASP A 147 13.72 -4.52 -13.80
CA ASP A 147 12.24 -4.53 -13.76
C ASP A 147 11.59 -4.56 -12.36
N GLY A 148 11.61 -3.43 -11.67
CA GLY A 148 10.99 -3.21 -10.35
C GLY A 148 9.46 -3.12 -10.38
N LYS A 149 8.77 -4.08 -11.01
CA LYS A 149 7.30 -4.17 -11.00
C LYS A 149 6.82 -4.92 -9.75
N GLY A 150 7.00 -4.30 -8.58
CA GLY A 150 6.48 -4.78 -7.30
C GLY A 150 5.11 -4.18 -6.95
N ILE A 151 4.22 -4.97 -6.35
CA ILE A 151 3.08 -4.43 -5.60
C ILE A 151 3.58 -4.13 -4.18
N TYR A 152 3.57 -2.86 -3.80
CA TYR A 152 4.03 -2.38 -2.49
C TYR A 152 2.87 -2.42 -1.47
N ILE A 153 3.09 -3.07 -0.33
CA ILE A 153 2.15 -3.03 0.79
C ILE A 153 2.64 -2.03 1.82
N ILE A 154 1.75 -1.11 2.16
CA ILE A 154 1.95 -0.10 3.17
C ILE A 154 1.45 -0.67 4.51
N GLU A 155 2.36 -1.04 5.41
CA GLU A 155 2.00 -1.51 6.76
C GLU A 155 1.56 -0.34 7.67
N ASP A 156 0.73 -0.65 8.67
CA ASP A 156 0.11 0.31 9.57
C ASP A 156 1.14 1.01 10.48
N LEU A 157 1.32 2.32 10.30
CA LEU A 157 2.23 3.16 11.11
C LEU A 157 1.86 3.19 12.61
N SER A 158 0.68 2.71 13.01
CA SER A 158 0.27 2.64 14.41
C SER A 158 0.79 1.42 15.18
N GLU A 159 1.37 0.42 14.50
CA GLU A 159 1.79 -0.86 15.12
C GLU A 159 3.31 -1.05 15.21
N THR A 160 4.14 -0.03 15.03
CA THR A 160 5.60 -0.18 14.92
C THR A 160 6.30 -0.40 16.27
N GLY A 161 6.14 -1.59 16.84
CA GLY A 161 7.18 -2.30 17.59
C GLY A 161 7.94 -3.20 16.61
N TYR A 162 9.10 -2.74 16.17
CA TYR A 162 9.89 -3.27 15.04
C TYR A 162 10.19 -4.79 15.11
N ARG A 163 10.21 -5.46 13.94
CA ARG A 163 10.99 -6.69 13.70
C ARG A 163 11.71 -6.63 12.35
N GLU A 164 13.04 -6.60 12.43
CA GLU A 164 14.05 -6.52 11.37
C GLU A 164 14.06 -7.67 10.32
N SER A 165 13.12 -8.64 10.36
CA SER A 165 13.23 -9.86 9.53
C SER A 165 12.45 -9.83 8.21
N TRP A 166 11.63 -8.81 7.96
CA TRP A 166 10.69 -8.77 6.82
C TRP A 166 11.19 -7.99 5.59
N PHE A 167 12.28 -7.23 5.74
CA PHE A 167 12.89 -6.46 4.64
C PHE A 167 13.62 -7.36 3.62
N ASN A 168 14.08 -8.54 4.04
CA ASN A 168 14.87 -9.46 3.20
C ASN A 168 14.07 -10.15 2.07
N ASP A 169 12.73 -10.22 2.17
CA ASP A 169 11.86 -10.78 1.12
C ASP A 169 11.53 -9.76 0.01
N PHE A 170 11.84 -8.48 0.23
CA PHE A 170 11.34 -7.35 -0.57
C PHE A 170 11.99 -7.23 -1.97
N PHE A 171 13.15 -7.84 -2.20
CA PHE A 171 13.81 -7.93 -3.52
C PHE A 171 13.77 -9.33 -4.14
N GLY A 172 13.02 -10.27 -3.57
CA GLY A 172 13.10 -11.66 -4.01
C GLY A 172 12.08 -12.61 -3.39
N GLY A 173 10.82 -12.22 -3.26
CA GLY A 173 9.78 -13.17 -2.87
C GLY A 173 8.56 -12.51 -2.26
N ILE A 174 7.46 -12.45 -3.02
CA ILE A 174 6.15 -12.09 -2.49
C ILE A 174 5.83 -13.05 -1.33
N THR A 175 5.86 -12.54 -0.09
CA THR A 175 5.57 -13.35 1.10
C THR A 175 4.13 -13.87 1.07
N ASP A 176 3.87 -15.00 1.73
CA ASP A 176 2.53 -15.61 1.76
C ASP A 176 1.47 -14.71 2.41
N ARG A 177 1.88 -13.77 3.26
CA ARG A 177 0.99 -12.74 3.83
C ARG A 177 0.58 -11.71 2.78
N ILE A 178 1.51 -11.30 1.91
CA ILE A 178 1.27 -10.40 0.77
C ILE A 178 0.40 -11.08 -0.29
N LYS A 179 0.68 -12.35 -0.63
CA LYS A 179 -0.20 -13.16 -1.51
C LYS A 179 -1.62 -13.26 -0.95
N ARG A 180 -1.75 -13.43 0.38
CA ARG A 180 -3.05 -13.47 1.05
C ARG A 180 -3.77 -12.12 0.97
N CYS A 181 -3.11 -11.00 1.25
CA CYS A 181 -3.71 -9.67 1.12
C CYS A 181 -4.12 -9.32 -0.32
N ILE A 182 -3.24 -9.57 -1.31
CA ILE A 182 -3.56 -9.38 -2.73
C ILE A 182 -4.74 -10.26 -3.15
N ARG A 183 -4.78 -11.51 -2.67
CA ARG A 183 -5.90 -12.43 -2.93
C ARG A 183 -7.20 -11.93 -2.30
N ILE A 184 -7.19 -11.55 -1.04
CA ILE A 184 -8.34 -11.00 -0.31
C ILE A 184 -8.91 -9.77 -1.05
N LEU A 185 -8.05 -8.85 -1.48
CA LEU A 185 -8.45 -7.64 -2.22
C LEU A 185 -8.94 -7.91 -3.64
N LYS A 186 -8.40 -8.93 -4.33
CA LYS A 186 -8.92 -9.39 -5.62
C LYS A 186 -10.28 -10.09 -5.47
N LEU A 187 -10.49 -10.82 -4.37
CA LEU A 187 -11.75 -11.49 -4.07
C LEU A 187 -12.89 -10.52 -3.72
N ASP A 188 -12.59 -9.32 -3.20
CA ASP A 188 -13.61 -8.29 -2.96
C ASP A 188 -14.13 -7.64 -4.27
N LYS A 189 -13.34 -7.66 -5.36
CA LYS A 189 -13.71 -7.08 -6.66
C LYS A 189 -14.29 -8.08 -7.66
N LEU A 190 -14.16 -9.38 -7.41
CA LEU A 190 -14.71 -10.45 -8.25
C LEU A 190 -15.76 -11.21 -7.44
N GLU A 191 -17.04 -10.96 -7.71
CA GLU A 191 -18.07 -11.89 -7.25
C GLU A 191 -17.86 -13.21 -7.99
N ASP A 192 -17.48 -14.26 -7.26
CA ASP A 192 -17.40 -15.61 -7.82
C ASP A 192 -18.81 -16.03 -8.23
N ASP A 193 -18.97 -16.46 -9.48
CA ASP A 193 -20.22 -16.89 -10.09
C ASP A 193 -20.92 -18.02 -9.31
N LEU A 194 -20.17 -18.81 -8.55
CA LEU A 194 -20.72 -19.88 -7.71
C LEU A 194 -21.06 -19.43 -6.29
N TYR A 195 -20.80 -18.18 -5.92
CA TYR A 195 -20.95 -17.71 -4.54
C TYR A 195 -22.36 -17.93 -3.99
N ASP A 196 -23.40 -17.55 -4.74
CA ASP A 196 -24.78 -17.68 -4.28
C ASP A 196 -25.23 -19.15 -4.15
N GLU A 197 -24.80 -20.01 -5.07
CA GLU A 197 -25.08 -21.45 -4.98
C GLU A 197 -24.38 -22.09 -3.79
N VAL A 198 -23.13 -21.70 -3.54
CA VAL A 198 -22.32 -22.20 -2.44
C VAL A 198 -22.88 -21.68 -1.11
N LYS A 199 -23.33 -20.42 -1.04
CA LYS A 199 -24.03 -19.84 0.11
C LYS A 199 -25.31 -20.62 0.42
N ALA A 200 -26.17 -20.84 -0.57
CA ALA A 200 -27.40 -21.61 -0.40
C ALA A 200 -27.14 -23.04 0.06
N TYR A 201 -26.12 -23.69 -0.52
CA TYR A 201 -25.69 -25.02 -0.11
C TYR A 201 -25.15 -25.05 1.34
N THR A 202 -24.40 -24.02 1.73
CA THR A 202 -23.82 -23.86 3.07
C THR A 202 -24.91 -23.70 4.12
N ILE A 203 -25.87 -22.81 3.90
CA ILE A 203 -27.04 -22.60 4.76
C ILE A 203 -27.84 -23.90 4.89
N LYS A 204 -28.10 -24.59 3.78
CA LYS A 204 -28.86 -25.86 3.78
C LYS A 204 -28.15 -26.99 4.54
N ARG A 205 -26.82 -27.05 4.49
CA ARG A 205 -26.02 -28.12 5.13
C ARG A 205 -25.71 -27.84 6.60
N GLY A 206 -25.66 -26.56 7.01
CA GLY A 206 -25.30 -26.12 8.36
C GLY A 206 -23.82 -26.30 8.74
N LYS A 207 -23.09 -27.18 8.03
CA LYS A 207 -21.64 -27.37 8.17
C LYS A 207 -20.96 -27.53 6.83
N ILE A 208 -19.82 -26.86 6.65
CA ILE A 208 -19.05 -26.95 5.41
C ILE A 208 -17.53 -27.03 5.62
N SER A 209 -16.82 -27.52 4.61
CA SER A 209 -15.35 -27.59 4.52
C SER A 209 -14.87 -27.43 3.08
N THR A 210 -13.61 -27.04 2.88
CA THR A 210 -13.03 -26.82 1.54
C THR A 210 -13.21 -28.04 0.64
N ALA A 211 -12.92 -29.24 1.15
CA ALA A 211 -13.08 -30.49 0.41
C ALA A 211 -14.54 -30.80 0.04
N SER A 212 -15.51 -30.36 0.85
CA SER A 212 -16.94 -30.55 0.54
C SER A 212 -17.40 -29.66 -0.61
N ILE A 213 -16.89 -28.44 -0.70
CA ILE A 213 -17.15 -27.51 -1.82
C ILE A 213 -16.49 -28.02 -3.10
N GLN A 214 -15.22 -28.45 -3.03
CA GLN A 214 -14.51 -29.04 -4.17
C GLN A 214 -15.30 -30.18 -4.82
N ARG A 215 -15.82 -31.12 -4.02
CA ARG A 215 -16.58 -32.26 -4.55
C ARG A 215 -17.96 -31.87 -5.06
N LYS A 216 -18.67 -30.98 -4.37
CA LYS A 216 -20.04 -30.61 -4.73
C LYS A 216 -20.11 -29.75 -5.98
N PHE A 217 -19.21 -28.79 -6.10
CA PHE A 217 -19.19 -27.78 -7.17
C PHE A 217 -18.11 -28.03 -8.23
N ARG A 218 -17.32 -29.11 -8.08
CA ARG A 218 -16.25 -29.51 -9.02
C ARG A 218 -15.22 -28.40 -9.25
N VAL A 219 -14.87 -27.68 -8.19
CA VAL A 219 -13.88 -26.59 -8.22
C VAL A 219 -12.53 -27.03 -7.62
N GLY A 220 -11.45 -26.35 -8.03
CA GLY A 220 -10.12 -26.54 -7.46
C GLY A 220 -10.02 -26.10 -5.99
N TYR A 221 -8.98 -26.55 -5.29
CA TYR A 221 -8.78 -26.25 -3.86
C TYR A 221 -8.74 -24.74 -3.57
N ASN A 222 -8.01 -23.98 -4.39
CA ASN A 222 -7.88 -22.54 -4.20
C ASN A 222 -9.24 -21.83 -4.29
N ARG A 223 -10.01 -22.09 -5.36
CA ARG A 223 -11.35 -21.51 -5.54
C ARG A 223 -12.31 -21.92 -4.42
N ALA A 224 -12.25 -23.17 -3.95
CA ALA A 224 -13.05 -23.61 -2.80
C ALA A 224 -12.66 -22.92 -1.48
N SER A 225 -11.36 -22.67 -1.28
CA SER A 225 -10.86 -21.94 -0.11
C SER A 225 -11.30 -20.48 -0.16
N ASP A 226 -11.23 -19.87 -1.34
CA ASP A 226 -11.62 -18.48 -1.57
C ASP A 226 -13.12 -18.28 -1.33
N LEU A 227 -13.96 -19.20 -1.80
CA LEU A 227 -15.41 -19.21 -1.53
C LEU A 227 -15.74 -19.31 -0.03
N ILE A 228 -14.98 -20.09 0.74
CA ILE A 228 -15.13 -20.16 2.20
C ILE A 228 -14.79 -18.82 2.85
N GLU A 229 -13.66 -18.23 2.45
CA GLU A 229 -13.22 -16.93 2.98
C GLU A 229 -14.21 -15.80 2.62
N MET A 230 -14.85 -15.87 1.46
CA MET A 230 -15.93 -14.95 1.08
C MET A 230 -17.19 -15.14 1.93
N LEU A 231 -17.57 -16.38 2.25
CA LEU A 231 -18.70 -16.67 3.13
C LEU A 231 -18.44 -16.17 4.56
N GLU A 232 -17.22 -16.34 5.05
CA GLU A 232 -16.80 -15.87 6.38
C GLU A 232 -16.84 -14.34 6.46
N ARG A 233 -16.21 -13.66 5.50
CA ARG A 233 -16.20 -12.17 5.45
C ARG A 233 -17.60 -11.57 5.35
N ARG A 234 -18.50 -12.21 4.59
CA ARG A 234 -19.90 -11.77 4.44
C ARG A 234 -20.80 -12.26 5.59
N GLY A 235 -20.22 -12.83 6.66
CA GLY A 235 -20.94 -13.23 7.88
C GLY A 235 -21.91 -14.40 7.70
N VAL A 236 -21.73 -15.22 6.67
CA VAL A 236 -22.54 -16.42 6.45
C VAL A 236 -22.06 -17.56 7.36
N ILE A 237 -20.76 -17.63 7.64
CA ILE A 237 -20.14 -18.65 8.47
C ILE A 237 -19.20 -18.05 9.53
N GLU A 238 -18.94 -18.82 10.59
CA GLU A 238 -18.02 -18.46 11.68
C GLU A 238 -16.54 -18.41 11.23
N ASN A 239 -15.73 -17.63 11.96
CA ASN A 239 -14.29 -17.48 11.68
C ASN A 239 -13.56 -18.81 11.79
N VAL A 240 -12.85 -19.20 10.73
CA VAL A 240 -12.32 -20.55 10.60
C VAL A 240 -10.86 -20.63 11.07
N GLY A 241 -10.66 -21.15 12.27
CA GLY A 241 -9.37 -21.77 12.64
C GLY A 241 -9.13 -23.04 11.83
N SER A 242 -7.91 -23.23 11.34
CA SER A 242 -7.54 -24.33 10.43
C SER A 242 -7.55 -25.71 11.09
N ALA A 243 -8.72 -26.32 11.33
CA ALA A 243 -8.90 -27.77 11.55
C ALA A 243 -10.36 -28.26 11.79
N THR A 244 -11.37 -27.39 11.89
CA THR A 244 -12.71 -27.81 12.37
C THR A 244 -13.81 -27.56 11.33
N PRO A 245 -14.86 -28.41 11.21
CA PRO A 245 -16.00 -28.13 10.36
C PRO A 245 -16.67 -26.80 10.73
N ILE A 246 -16.89 -25.97 9.71
CA ILE A 246 -17.31 -24.56 9.85
C ILE A 246 -18.81 -24.50 10.07
N ARG A 247 -19.29 -23.66 11.01
CA ARG A 247 -20.71 -23.49 11.33
C ARG A 247 -21.29 -22.23 10.67
N VAL A 248 -22.60 -22.27 10.39
CA VAL A 248 -23.36 -21.17 9.78
C VAL A 248 -23.82 -20.18 10.85
N LEU A 249 -23.69 -18.88 10.57
CA LEU A 249 -24.10 -17.80 11.47
C LEU A 249 -25.51 -17.28 11.19
N GLN A 250 -25.97 -17.34 9.94
CA GLN A 250 -27.32 -16.93 9.54
C GLN A 250 -28.30 -18.09 9.73
N ASP A 251 -28.68 -18.36 10.97
CA ASP A 251 -29.82 -19.22 11.31
C ASP A 251 -31.04 -18.35 11.62
N LYS A 252 -31.91 -18.19 10.61
CA LYS A 252 -33.39 -18.26 10.68
C LYS A 252 -34.05 -17.87 9.36
#